data_AF-A0A2K3QMY0-F1
#
_entry.id   AF-A0A2K3QMY0-F1
#
_cell.length_a   1.000
_cell.length_b   1.000
_cell.length_c   1.000
_cell.angle_alpha   90.00
_cell.angle_beta   90.00
_cell.angle_gamma   90.00
#
_symmetry.space_group_name_H-M   'P 1'
#
loop_
_entity.id
_entity.type
_entity.pdbx_description
1 polymer ?
#
loop_
_entity_poly.entity_id
_entity_poly.type
_entity_poly.pdbx_seq_one_letter_code
_entity_poly.pdbx_strand_id
1 'polypeptide(L)'
;MGVFTCPNASRALLRAATRGLASAGSKSPASIPSRWLSNSTCRARSITASCQSTWKKSRTRSCPAYSPGRGHGDRRTIFSWPKVFRNYEELPRDYRDQTGLGFSGRDLTEAEARQILGSGISAEEANHLLRILHGRRVAGTLEDPAFAIHTAQFSAGQMAAGLAYLRKTVPVEEVMNAGLRAEDELSQLEQDMEQTMERKQQQTQQQKAAGAKETEETAAEAYKPDPVYGRSQFDEMRARNIAKAKAKEKALEEERRAAEAREGAATAGPVAKLQEQERQISNAKIAEYYDKAQSDLEAPPAMRAWERILPSATVVLLVVGFMGAVSTVYEEPTPRYRLLRELSTSQATVGAIMALNALVLVGWRVPPLWSAFNRYMMVVVATVKPVTLFSAVFSHTKLSHLLVNMVPLWFVGTALHDETGRAGFLTLYLGCGAAGFLGSLTTYTLRGWLTVTSLGASGATLGLCSAYFWEHRTDGFRILGLPQDGVHGIVFLALLTALQLAGLGRTAKLKVDIASHLTGIAAGIVGIELLNRARGGRLAGASGETACE
;
A
#
# COMPACT_ATOMS: atom_id res chain seq x y z
N MET A 1 -14.01 53.96 -69.50
CA MET A 1 -13.35 54.67 -68.39
C MET A 1 -12.94 53.62 -67.37
N GLY A 2 -11.72 53.42 -66.89
CA GLY A 2 -10.33 53.63 -67.36
C GLY A 2 -9.52 52.49 -66.69
N VAL A 3 -8.81 51.64 -67.44
CA VAL A 3 -7.35 51.67 -67.71
C VAL A 3 -6.49 51.94 -66.46
N PHE A 4 -5.76 50.92 -65.99
CA PHE A 4 -4.30 50.86 -65.74
C PHE A 4 -3.96 49.48 -65.09
N THR A 5 -3.57 48.48 -65.88
CA THR A 5 -2.20 47.92 -66.07
C THR A 5 -1.63 47.08 -64.91
N CYS A 6 -1.54 45.76 -65.12
CA CYS A 6 -0.51 44.83 -64.61
C CYS A 6 0.87 45.16 -65.28
N PRO A 7 2.04 44.48 -65.03
CA PRO A 7 2.21 43.14 -64.43
C PRO A 7 3.54 42.79 -63.68
N ASN A 8 3.55 41.58 -63.10
CA ASN A 8 4.59 40.52 -63.08
C ASN A 8 6.00 40.66 -62.45
N ALA A 9 6.25 39.70 -61.55
CA ALA A 9 7.28 38.63 -61.60
C ALA A 9 8.77 38.90 -61.30
N SER A 10 9.21 38.28 -60.19
CA SER A 10 10.23 37.21 -60.09
C SER A 10 11.71 37.42 -60.49
N ARG A 11 12.58 36.92 -59.59
CA ARG A 11 13.98 36.44 -59.74
C ARG A 11 15.06 37.54 -59.78
N ALA A 12 15.81 37.69 -58.69
CA ALA A 12 17.03 36.94 -58.35
C ALA A 12 18.26 37.37 -59.15
N LEU A 13 19.29 37.88 -58.43
CA LEU A 13 20.72 37.55 -58.52
C LEU A 13 21.65 38.75 -58.20
N LEU A 14 22.53 38.50 -57.22
CA LEU A 14 23.98 38.75 -57.24
C LEU A 14 24.55 40.18 -57.24
N ARG A 15 25.23 40.53 -56.14
CA ARG A 15 26.72 40.58 -55.97
C ARG A 15 27.01 41.33 -54.65
N ALA A 16 27.60 40.75 -53.62
CA ALA A 16 28.95 40.17 -53.47
C ALA A 16 30.10 41.18 -53.63
N ALA A 17 30.72 41.56 -52.50
CA ALA A 17 32.16 41.85 -52.31
C ALA A 17 32.37 42.47 -50.91
N THR A 18 33.38 42.18 -50.09
CA THR A 18 34.47 41.19 -50.08
C THR A 18 35.23 41.32 -48.74
N ARG A 19 35.66 40.18 -48.17
CA ARG A 19 36.96 39.85 -47.52
C ARG A 19 37.39 40.63 -46.25
N GLY A 20 37.95 39.99 -45.20
CA GLY A 20 38.31 38.59 -44.96
C GLY A 20 39.34 38.42 -43.82
N LEU A 21 39.52 37.15 -43.40
CA LEU A 21 40.67 36.51 -42.70
C LEU A 21 40.91 36.85 -41.21
N ALA A 22 41.21 35.92 -40.27
CA ALA A 22 41.67 34.52 -40.33
C ALA A 22 41.51 33.74 -38.99
N SER A 23 41.61 32.39 -39.11
CA SER A 23 42.25 31.41 -38.18
C SER A 23 41.52 31.01 -36.88
N ALA A 24 40.82 29.86 -36.79
CA ALA A 24 41.28 28.45 -36.63
C ALA A 24 41.32 27.97 -35.15
N GLY A 25 40.61 26.87 -34.85
CA GLY A 25 40.69 26.16 -33.56
C GLY A 25 39.55 25.17 -33.34
N SER A 26 39.85 23.87 -33.46
CA SER A 26 38.95 22.71 -33.39
C SER A 26 38.38 22.38 -31.99
N LYS A 27 37.15 21.85 -31.94
CA LYS A 27 36.70 20.56 -31.32
C LYS A 27 35.27 20.67 -30.74
N SER A 28 34.36 19.84 -31.26
CA SER A 28 33.09 19.44 -30.63
C SER A 28 33.36 18.66 -29.32
N PRO A 29 32.39 18.56 -28.36
CA PRO A 29 31.19 17.75 -28.57
C PRO A 29 29.88 18.26 -27.93
N ALA A 30 28.77 17.72 -28.46
CA ALA A 30 27.51 17.34 -27.81
C ALA A 30 26.92 18.22 -26.70
N SER A 31 25.82 18.88 -27.03
CA SER A 31 24.86 19.48 -26.08
C SER A 31 23.60 18.61 -25.98
N ILE A 32 23.41 17.94 -24.85
CA ILE A 32 22.10 17.46 -24.38
C ILE A 32 21.78 18.26 -23.12
N PRO A 33 20.62 18.92 -22.99
CA PRO A 33 20.33 19.73 -21.82
C PRO A 33 19.84 18.84 -20.67
N SER A 34 20.59 18.84 -19.56
CA SER A 34 20.15 18.31 -18.28
C SER A 34 19.19 19.28 -17.62
N ARG A 35 17.97 18.84 -17.29
CA ARG A 35 17.03 19.58 -16.43
C ARG A 35 17.01 18.92 -15.05
N TRP A 36 17.51 19.62 -14.04
CA TRP A 36 17.17 19.37 -12.63
C TRP A 36 17.04 20.69 -11.89
N LEU A 37 15.97 20.76 -11.09
CA LEU A 37 15.56 21.88 -10.25
C LEU A 37 16.55 22.12 -9.11
N SER A 38 16.77 23.42 -8.86
CA SER A 38 17.19 24.07 -7.61
C SER A 38 18.65 24.52 -7.46
N ASN A 39 18.77 25.83 -7.23
CA ASN A 39 19.98 26.61 -6.97
C ASN A 39 20.27 26.71 -5.46
N SER A 40 21.56 26.79 -5.14
CA SER A 40 22.19 27.64 -4.10
C SER A 40 23.22 26.90 -3.22
N THR A 41 24.45 26.86 -3.75
CA THR A 41 25.71 27.34 -3.14
C THR A 41 26.05 27.05 -1.68
N CYS A 42 27.15 26.30 -1.52
CA CYS A 42 28.49 26.78 -1.10
C CYS A 42 29.14 26.11 0.13
N ARG A 43 30.43 25.79 -0.12
CA ARG A 43 31.59 25.61 0.78
C ARG A 43 31.70 24.30 1.57
N ALA A 44 32.86 23.66 1.71
CA ALA A 44 34.13 23.52 0.97
C ALA A 44 35.02 22.58 1.82
N ARG A 45 35.75 21.65 1.17
CA ARG A 45 37.06 21.04 1.58
C ARG A 45 37.06 20.18 2.87
N SER A 46 37.84 19.10 3.02
CA SER A 46 38.96 18.45 2.31
C SER A 46 39.16 17.06 2.95
N ILE A 47 39.38 15.97 2.20
CA ILE A 47 40.68 15.24 1.97
C ILE A 47 41.39 14.90 3.30
N THR A 48 41.53 13.64 3.76
CA THR A 48 42.38 12.50 3.31
C THR A 48 41.86 11.19 3.94
N ALA A 49 41.70 10.04 3.27
CA ALA A 49 42.66 9.07 2.70
C ALA A 49 43.48 8.23 3.72
N SER A 50 43.26 6.90 3.68
CA SER A 50 44.22 5.79 3.98
C SER A 50 44.54 5.56 5.48
N CYS A 51 44.60 4.35 6.05
CA CYS A 51 45.12 3.08 5.54
C CYS A 51 44.64 1.88 6.39
N GLN A 52 44.78 0.68 5.84
CA GLN A 52 44.45 -0.64 6.41
C GLN A 52 45.41 -1.04 7.55
N SER A 53 44.97 -1.88 8.50
CA SER A 53 45.52 -3.25 8.60
C SER A 53 44.73 -4.11 9.59
N THR A 54 44.92 -5.40 9.39
CA THR A 54 44.30 -6.58 9.96
C THR A 54 44.70 -6.82 11.43
N TRP A 55 44.04 -7.75 12.14
CA TRP A 55 44.66 -8.92 12.77
C TRP A 55 43.63 -9.80 13.49
N LYS A 56 43.93 -11.10 13.50
CA LYS A 56 43.03 -12.24 13.75
C LYS A 56 42.81 -12.56 15.24
N LYS A 57 41.67 -13.23 15.45
CA LYS A 57 41.15 -13.97 16.61
C LYS A 57 42.21 -14.71 17.47
N SER A 58 41.97 -14.71 18.78
CA SER A 58 42.22 -15.88 19.63
C SER A 58 40.99 -16.14 20.52
N ARG A 59 40.68 -17.42 20.67
CA ARG A 59 39.50 -17.98 21.33
C ARG A 59 40.06 -18.84 22.46
N THR A 60 39.82 -18.47 23.71
CA THR A 60 40.07 -19.34 24.87
C THR A 60 38.81 -19.39 25.71
N ARG A 61 38.31 -20.62 25.87
CA ARG A 61 37.25 -21.01 26.80
C ARG A 61 37.89 -21.19 28.17
N SER A 62 37.29 -20.59 29.19
CA SER A 62 37.36 -21.07 30.57
C SER A 62 36.04 -20.73 31.26
N CYS A 63 35.37 -21.77 31.77
CA CYS A 63 34.28 -21.64 32.74
C CYS A 63 34.85 -21.14 34.06
N PRO A 64 34.07 -20.35 34.83
CA PRO A 64 33.85 -20.78 36.20
C PRO A 64 32.41 -20.57 36.71
N ALA A 65 32.03 -21.53 37.55
CA ALA A 65 31.33 -21.39 38.83
C ALA A 65 30.10 -20.46 38.94
N TYR A 66 29.01 -21.13 39.27
CA TYR A 66 27.75 -20.65 39.84
C TYR A 66 27.92 -19.58 40.93
N SER A 67 27.22 -18.46 40.79
CA SER A 67 26.94 -17.46 41.83
C SER A 67 25.56 -16.85 41.54
N PRO A 68 24.73 -16.54 42.55
CA PRO A 68 23.35 -16.12 42.31
C PRO A 68 23.36 -14.71 41.71
N GLY A 69 22.84 -14.60 40.49
CA GLY A 69 22.81 -13.35 39.74
C GLY A 69 21.98 -12.29 40.45
N ARG A 70 22.65 -11.25 40.95
CA ARG A 70 22.05 -9.92 41.08
C ARG A 70 21.78 -9.38 39.68
N GLY A 71 20.53 -8.99 39.45
CA GLY A 71 20.07 -8.35 38.22
C GLY A 71 20.90 -7.12 37.87
N HIS A 72 20.97 -6.88 36.57
CA HIS A 72 21.77 -5.90 35.86
C HIS A 72 21.69 -4.49 36.47
N GLY A 73 22.85 -3.83 36.56
CA GLY A 73 23.03 -2.60 37.31
C GLY A 73 22.34 -1.38 36.69
N ASP A 74 21.34 -0.88 37.42
CA ASP A 74 20.96 0.53 37.36
C ASP A 74 21.96 1.35 38.19
N ARG A 75 22.67 2.26 37.52
CA ARG A 75 23.56 3.23 38.17
C ARG A 75 22.73 4.21 39.01
N ARG A 76 22.57 3.92 40.30
CA ARG A 76 21.93 4.86 41.25
C ARG A 76 22.80 6.10 41.43
N THR A 77 22.36 7.24 40.92
CA THR A 77 22.89 8.55 41.28
C THR A 77 22.18 9.05 42.53
N ILE A 78 22.89 9.81 43.36
CA ILE A 78 22.49 10.27 44.70
C ILE A 78 21.27 11.22 44.69
N PHE A 79 20.76 11.57 43.49
CA PHE A 79 19.60 12.43 43.26
C PHE A 79 18.48 11.76 42.43
N SER A 80 18.54 10.45 42.21
CA SER A 80 17.47 9.73 41.50
C SER A 80 16.33 9.37 42.45
N TRP A 81 15.19 10.05 42.29
CA TRP A 81 13.95 9.70 42.98
C TRP A 81 13.41 8.38 42.39
N PRO A 82 12.83 7.47 43.21
CA PRO A 82 12.28 6.22 42.69
C PRO A 82 11.20 6.51 41.64
N LYS A 83 11.40 6.05 40.40
CA LYS A 83 10.44 6.21 39.32
C LYS A 83 9.23 5.30 39.59
N VAL A 84 8.04 5.89 39.65
CA VAL A 84 6.76 5.16 39.79
C VAL A 84 6.23 4.85 38.40
N PHE A 85 6.06 3.57 38.09
CA PHE A 85 5.60 3.10 36.78
C PHE A 85 4.07 3.17 36.70
N ARG A 86 3.53 3.63 35.57
CA ARG A 86 2.07 3.77 35.38
C ARG A 86 1.55 3.12 34.10
N ASN A 87 2.39 3.04 33.08
CA ASN A 87 2.02 2.55 31.75
C ASN A 87 2.59 1.15 31.54
N TYR A 88 1.80 0.27 30.92
CA TYR A 88 2.22 -1.09 30.57
C TYR A 88 3.48 -1.12 29.67
N GLU A 89 3.61 -0.18 28.73
CA GLU A 89 4.78 -0.06 27.85
C GLU A 89 6.10 0.22 28.59
N GLU A 90 6.02 0.81 29.79
CA GLU A 90 7.17 1.14 30.63
C GLU A 90 7.50 0.02 31.64
N LEU A 91 6.80 -1.11 31.57
CA LEU A 91 7.00 -2.23 32.47
C LEU A 91 8.41 -2.82 32.28
N PRO A 92 9.23 -2.94 33.34
CA PRO A 92 10.54 -3.56 33.24
C PRO A 92 10.44 -5.01 32.74
N ARG A 93 11.35 -5.41 31.85
CA ARG A 93 11.37 -6.77 31.27
C ARG A 93 11.62 -7.87 32.31
N ASP A 94 12.17 -7.50 33.46
CA ASP A 94 12.43 -8.37 34.62
C ASP A 94 11.34 -8.29 35.71
N TYR A 95 10.21 -7.62 35.41
CA TYR A 95 9.08 -7.53 36.33
C TYR A 95 8.58 -8.92 36.75
N ARG A 96 8.38 -9.08 38.06
CA ARG A 96 7.78 -10.27 38.67
C ARG A 96 6.65 -9.86 39.60
N ASP A 97 5.52 -10.53 39.45
CA ASP A 97 4.32 -10.26 40.25
C ASP A 97 4.56 -10.36 41.76
N GLN A 98 5.37 -11.34 42.21
CA GLN A 98 5.74 -11.53 43.62
C GLN A 98 6.47 -10.33 44.23
N THR A 99 7.26 -9.61 43.43
CA THR A 99 8.06 -8.47 43.91
C THR A 99 7.25 -7.18 43.85
N GLY A 100 6.35 -7.06 42.87
CA GLY A 100 5.54 -5.87 42.63
C GLY A 100 6.33 -4.67 42.12
N LEU A 101 5.65 -3.53 42.00
CA LEU A 101 6.25 -2.25 41.59
C LEU A 101 6.13 -1.20 42.71
N GLY A 102 7.12 -0.32 42.82
CA GLY A 102 7.06 0.81 43.76
C GLY A 102 5.95 1.79 43.40
N PHE A 103 5.09 2.12 44.36
CA PHE A 103 3.94 3.02 44.17
C PHE A 103 4.22 4.46 44.68
N SER A 104 5.25 4.65 45.49
CA SER A 104 5.65 5.95 46.06
C SER A 104 7.16 6.05 46.22
N GLY A 105 7.68 7.27 46.36
CA GLY A 105 9.11 7.51 46.58
C GLY A 105 9.63 7.07 47.96
N ARG A 106 8.74 6.74 48.89
CA ARG A 106 9.03 6.21 50.23
C ARG A 106 8.01 5.14 50.61
N ASP A 107 8.39 4.21 51.48
CA ASP A 107 7.49 3.23 52.06
C ASP A 107 6.61 3.86 53.15
N LEU A 108 5.41 3.29 53.35
CA LEU A 108 4.48 3.72 54.38
C LEU A 108 5.01 3.40 55.77
N THR A 109 4.83 4.33 56.70
CA THR A 109 5.08 4.12 58.12
C THR A 109 4.01 3.21 58.74
N GLU A 110 4.31 2.62 59.90
CA GLU A 110 3.40 1.68 60.55
C GLU A 110 2.05 2.32 60.95
N ALA A 111 2.05 3.60 61.32
CA ALA A 111 0.83 4.35 61.61
C ALA A 111 -0.03 4.56 60.34
N GLU A 112 0.60 4.93 59.22
CA GLU A 112 -0.07 5.10 57.92
C GLU A 112 -0.62 3.75 57.42
N ALA A 113 0.15 2.67 57.54
CA ALA A 113 -0.26 1.32 57.16
C ALA A 113 -1.49 0.84 57.94
N ARG A 114 -1.52 1.05 59.27
CA ARG A 114 -2.68 0.70 60.11
C ARG A 114 -3.92 1.51 59.79
N GLN A 115 -3.75 2.78 59.40
CA GLN A 115 -4.87 3.64 58.99
C GLN A 115 -5.51 3.17 57.66
N ILE A 116 -4.71 2.60 56.75
CA ILE A 116 -5.17 2.20 55.42
C ILE A 116 -5.67 0.74 55.40
N LEU A 117 -4.95 -0.19 56.02
CA LEU A 117 -5.20 -1.65 55.91
C LEU A 117 -5.72 -2.30 57.22
N GLY A 118 -5.77 -1.55 58.33
CA GLY A 118 -6.25 -2.03 59.63
C GLY A 118 -5.15 -2.49 60.60
N SER A 119 -5.53 -2.83 61.84
CA SER A 119 -4.61 -3.10 62.97
C SER A 119 -3.95 -4.49 62.99
N GLY A 120 -4.00 -5.23 61.89
CA GLY A 120 -3.55 -6.63 61.80
C GLY A 120 -2.45 -6.91 60.78
N ILE A 121 -1.77 -5.88 60.26
CA ILE A 121 -0.71 -6.00 59.25
C ILE A 121 0.50 -5.17 59.69
N SER A 122 1.71 -5.71 59.50
CA SER A 122 2.96 -4.96 59.69
C SER A 122 3.18 -3.97 58.54
N ALA A 123 3.99 -2.92 58.78
CA ALA A 123 4.31 -1.94 57.74
C ALA A 123 4.98 -2.60 56.51
N GLU A 124 5.81 -3.62 56.71
CA GLU A 124 6.51 -4.31 55.62
C GLU A 124 5.53 -5.11 54.75
N GLU A 125 4.62 -5.86 55.37
CA GLU A 125 3.58 -6.63 54.67
C GLU A 125 2.60 -5.71 53.93
N ALA A 126 2.23 -4.57 54.53
CA ALA A 126 1.41 -3.54 53.90
C ALA A 126 2.06 -3.00 52.61
N ASN A 127 3.32 -2.59 52.71
CA ASN A 127 4.06 -2.07 51.57
C ASN A 127 4.27 -3.14 50.49
N HIS A 128 4.52 -4.39 50.89
CA HIS A 128 4.64 -5.51 49.97
C HIS A 128 3.33 -5.76 49.20
N LEU A 129 2.18 -5.81 49.90
CA LEU A 129 0.87 -5.95 49.28
C LEU A 129 0.59 -4.82 48.27
N LEU A 130 0.87 -3.57 48.66
CA LEU A 130 0.64 -2.41 47.79
C LEU A 130 1.55 -2.42 46.55
N ARG A 131 2.78 -2.92 46.67
CA ARG A 131 3.68 -3.10 45.51
C ARG A 131 3.14 -4.15 44.54
N ILE A 132 2.66 -5.29 45.03
CA ILE A 132 2.06 -6.33 44.21
C ILE A 132 0.82 -5.78 43.49
N LEU A 133 -0.10 -5.16 44.23
CA LEU A 133 -1.33 -4.59 43.66
C LEU A 133 -1.03 -3.49 42.63
N HIS A 134 -0.05 -2.63 42.89
CA HIS A 134 0.36 -1.61 41.91
C HIS A 134 0.98 -2.22 40.66
N GLY A 135 1.83 -3.24 40.83
CA GLY A 135 2.38 -4.01 39.72
C GLY A 135 1.29 -4.62 38.84
N ARG A 136 0.27 -5.26 39.44
CA ARG A 136 -0.86 -5.85 38.71
C ARG A 136 -1.72 -4.82 37.97
N ARG A 137 -1.90 -3.62 38.53
CA ARG A 137 -2.61 -2.51 37.88
C ARG A 137 -1.91 -2.04 36.61
N VAL A 138 -0.58 -2.02 36.63
CA VAL A 138 0.24 -1.61 35.48
C VAL A 138 0.39 -2.76 34.48
N ALA A 139 0.55 -3.99 34.96
CA ALA A 139 0.73 -5.19 34.14
C ALA A 139 -0.57 -5.77 33.57
N GLY A 140 -1.74 -5.24 33.97
CA GLY A 140 -3.05 -5.71 33.50
C GLY A 140 -3.49 -7.06 34.08
N THR A 141 -2.97 -7.50 35.23
CA THR A 141 -3.20 -8.85 35.81
C THR A 141 -4.09 -8.87 37.05
N LEU A 142 -4.83 -7.80 37.32
CA LEU A 142 -5.67 -7.73 38.52
C LEU A 142 -6.72 -8.86 38.60
N GLU A 143 -7.27 -9.25 37.44
CA GLU A 143 -8.35 -10.23 37.33
C GLU A 143 -7.86 -11.63 36.94
N ASP A 144 -6.54 -11.83 36.80
CA ASP A 144 -5.97 -13.11 36.35
C ASP A 144 -5.83 -14.11 37.51
N PRO A 145 -6.51 -15.28 37.44
CA PRO A 145 -6.49 -16.29 38.50
C PRO A 145 -5.10 -16.92 38.72
N ALA A 146 -4.20 -16.89 37.73
CA ALA A 146 -2.86 -17.47 37.85
C ALA A 146 -2.01 -16.78 38.92
N PHE A 147 -2.27 -15.51 39.21
CA PHE A 147 -1.50 -14.72 40.17
C PHE A 147 -2.14 -14.69 41.57
N ALA A 148 -3.34 -15.25 41.77
CA ALA A 148 -4.02 -15.25 43.07
C ALA A 148 -3.17 -15.87 44.20
N ILE A 149 -2.27 -16.80 43.85
CA ILE A 149 -1.36 -17.50 44.77
C ILE A 149 -0.48 -16.51 45.56
N HIS A 150 0.02 -15.44 44.93
CA HIS A 150 0.95 -14.50 45.57
C HIS A 150 0.25 -13.51 46.53
N THR A 151 -1.07 -13.44 46.50
CA THR A 151 -1.88 -12.60 47.41
C THR A 151 -2.72 -13.41 48.40
N ALA A 152 -2.57 -14.75 48.41
CA ALA A 152 -3.39 -15.66 49.21
C ALA A 152 -3.26 -15.45 50.74
N GLN A 153 -2.16 -14.85 51.19
CA GLN A 153 -1.91 -14.54 52.60
C GLN A 153 -2.68 -13.32 53.12
N PHE A 154 -3.28 -12.52 52.22
CA PHE A 154 -4.00 -11.30 52.57
C PHE A 154 -5.50 -11.49 52.47
N SER A 155 -6.27 -10.84 53.35
CA SER A 155 -7.74 -10.89 53.28
C SER A 155 -8.27 -10.06 52.10
N ALA A 156 -9.43 -10.45 51.56
CA ALA A 156 -10.09 -9.71 50.50
C ALA A 156 -10.41 -8.24 50.90
N GLY A 157 -10.70 -7.99 52.19
CA GLY A 157 -10.92 -6.66 52.73
C GLY A 157 -9.66 -5.78 52.68
N GLN A 158 -8.49 -6.35 52.99
CA GLN A 158 -7.20 -5.65 52.90
C GLN A 158 -6.82 -5.35 51.44
N MET A 159 -7.07 -6.28 50.53
CA MET A 159 -6.83 -6.06 49.09
C MET A 159 -7.72 -4.94 48.54
N ALA A 160 -9.01 -4.91 48.90
CA ALA A 160 -9.94 -3.87 48.48
C ALA A 160 -9.54 -2.48 49.02
N ALA A 161 -9.16 -2.40 50.31
CA ALA A 161 -8.68 -1.16 50.93
C ALA A 161 -7.37 -0.67 50.30
N GLY A 162 -6.43 -1.58 50.02
CA GLY A 162 -5.18 -1.28 49.31
C GLY A 162 -5.40 -0.77 47.89
N LEU A 163 -6.30 -1.39 47.13
CA LEU A 163 -6.67 -0.93 45.78
C LEU A 163 -7.35 0.45 45.81
N ALA A 164 -8.25 0.69 46.76
CA ALA A 164 -8.89 1.99 46.93
C ALA A 164 -7.87 3.10 47.23
N TYR A 165 -6.89 2.81 48.09
CA TYR A 165 -5.78 3.71 48.38
C TYR A 165 -4.91 4.00 47.14
N LEU A 166 -4.53 2.95 46.40
CA LEU A 166 -3.70 3.08 45.21
C LEU A 166 -4.40 3.84 44.07
N ARG A 167 -5.71 3.64 43.87
CA ARG A 167 -6.49 4.40 42.89
C ARG A 167 -6.58 5.89 43.23
N LYS A 168 -6.58 6.22 44.52
CA LYS A 168 -6.58 7.61 45.00
C LYS A 168 -5.21 8.28 44.90
N THR A 169 -4.13 7.54 45.13
CA THR A 169 -2.76 8.10 45.23
C THR A 169 -1.96 8.01 43.94
N VAL A 170 -2.13 6.93 43.18
CA VAL A 170 -1.42 6.67 41.92
C VAL A 170 -2.45 6.41 40.81
N PRO A 171 -2.82 7.43 40.02
CA PRO A 171 -3.73 7.25 38.90
C PRO A 171 -3.05 6.37 37.84
N VAL A 172 -3.72 5.27 37.48
CA VAL A 172 -3.29 4.29 36.47
C VAL A 172 -4.53 3.91 35.68
N GLU A 173 -4.43 3.94 34.35
CA GLU A 173 -5.49 3.50 33.44
C GLU A 173 -5.49 1.97 33.34
N GLU A 174 -6.10 1.32 34.34
CA GLU A 174 -6.12 -0.14 34.50
C GLU A 174 -6.71 -0.87 33.27
N VAL A 175 -7.79 -0.32 32.69
CA VAL A 175 -8.47 -0.88 31.51
C VAL A 175 -7.58 -0.82 30.26
N MET A 176 -6.89 0.31 30.06
CA MET A 176 -6.00 0.49 28.93
C MET A 176 -4.79 -0.45 29.01
N ASN A 177 -4.17 -0.57 30.19
CA ASN A 177 -3.04 -1.47 30.41
C ASN A 177 -3.44 -2.94 30.23
N ALA A 178 -4.63 -3.34 30.68
CA ALA A 178 -5.16 -4.68 30.42
C ALA A 178 -5.43 -4.93 28.93
N GLY A 179 -5.93 -3.93 28.20
CA GLY A 179 -6.11 -3.98 26.75
C GLY A 179 -4.80 -4.18 25.98
N LEU A 180 -3.77 -3.39 26.31
CA LEU A 180 -2.44 -3.51 25.68
C LEU A 180 -1.80 -4.89 25.94
N ARG A 181 -1.96 -5.43 27.15
CA ARG A 181 -1.52 -6.78 27.47
C ARG A 181 -2.25 -7.83 26.62
N ALA A 182 -3.57 -7.70 26.45
CA ALA A 182 -4.36 -8.62 25.65
C ALA A 182 -3.97 -8.58 24.16
N GLU A 183 -3.64 -7.40 23.63
CA GLU A 183 -3.12 -7.24 22.26
C GLU A 183 -1.75 -7.92 22.08
N ASP A 184 -0.84 -7.78 23.05
CA ASP A 184 0.47 -8.43 23.04
C ASP A 184 0.36 -9.97 23.10
N GLU A 185 -0.50 -10.50 23.97
CA GLU A 185 -0.74 -11.94 24.09
C GLU A 185 -1.36 -12.51 22.80
N LEU A 186 -2.29 -11.78 22.16
CA LEU A 186 -2.88 -12.15 20.88
C LEU A 186 -1.84 -12.16 19.75
N SER A 187 -0.99 -11.13 19.69
CA SER A 187 0.09 -11.01 18.71
C SER A 187 1.10 -12.15 18.82
N GLN A 188 1.44 -12.58 20.04
CA GLN A 188 2.31 -13.73 20.27
C GLN A 188 1.69 -15.04 19.79
N LEU A 189 0.39 -15.25 20.05
CA LEU A 189 -0.33 -16.43 19.56
C LEU A 189 -0.40 -16.47 18.03
N GLU A 190 -0.63 -15.33 17.38
CA GLU A 190 -0.60 -15.22 15.91
C GLU A 190 0.78 -15.60 15.35
N GLN A 191 1.86 -15.09 15.94
CA GLN A 191 3.23 -15.42 15.52
C GLN A 191 3.56 -16.91 15.73
N ASP A 192 3.14 -17.50 16.85
CA ASP A 192 3.35 -18.92 17.12
C ASP A 192 2.55 -19.81 16.14
N MET A 193 1.34 -19.38 15.77
CA MET A 193 0.54 -20.03 14.73
C MET A 193 1.19 -19.91 13.35
N GLU A 194 1.67 -18.73 12.97
CA GLU A 194 2.38 -18.51 11.71
C GLU A 194 3.64 -19.38 11.63
N GLN A 195 4.48 -19.39 12.67
CA GLN A 195 5.66 -20.25 12.73
C GLN A 195 5.31 -21.74 12.67
N THR A 196 4.23 -22.16 13.32
CA THR A 196 3.75 -23.54 13.26
C THR A 196 3.27 -23.90 11.85
N MET A 197 2.56 -22.99 11.17
CA MET A 197 2.11 -23.16 9.80
C MET A 197 3.28 -23.19 8.81
N GLU A 198 4.28 -22.33 8.99
CA GLU A 198 5.51 -22.35 8.19
C GLU A 198 6.27 -23.67 8.37
N ARG A 199 6.42 -24.17 9.61
CA ARG A 199 7.04 -25.48 9.88
C ARG A 199 6.28 -26.62 9.20
N LYS A 200 4.94 -26.60 9.24
CA LYS A 200 4.09 -27.59 8.55
C LYS A 200 4.22 -27.49 7.02
N GLN A 201 4.29 -26.28 6.47
CA GLN A 201 4.48 -26.07 5.02
C GLN A 201 5.85 -26.55 4.56
N GLN A 202 6.92 -26.28 5.32
CA GLN A 202 8.27 -26.76 5.03
C GLN A 202 8.34 -28.30 5.08
N GLN A 203 7.71 -28.94 6.07
CA GLN A 203 7.60 -30.41 6.13
C GLN A 203 6.84 -30.98 4.93
N THR A 204 5.76 -30.32 4.50
CA THR A 204 4.96 -30.73 3.33
C THR A 204 5.76 -30.58 2.02
N GLN A 205 6.57 -29.54 1.89
CA GLN A 205 7.45 -29.34 0.73
C GLN A 205 8.60 -30.36 0.70
N GLN A 206 9.20 -30.70 1.83
CA GLN A 206 10.22 -31.77 1.91
C GLN A 206 9.63 -33.14 1.53
N GLN A 207 8.41 -33.46 1.97
CA GLN A 207 7.73 -34.69 1.56
C GLN A 207 7.35 -34.70 0.07
N LYS A 208 6.97 -33.55 -0.51
CA LYS A 208 6.73 -33.42 -1.96
C LYS A 208 8.02 -33.53 -2.78
N ALA A 209 9.14 -32.98 -2.31
CA ALA A 209 10.44 -33.12 -2.97
C ALA A 209 10.99 -34.56 -2.91
N ALA A 210 10.73 -35.28 -1.81
CA ALA A 210 11.04 -36.71 -1.71
C ALA A 210 10.17 -37.56 -2.65
N GLY A 211 8.88 -37.25 -2.78
CA GLY A 211 7.97 -37.95 -3.71
C GLY A 211 8.14 -37.58 -5.19
N ALA A 212 8.62 -36.37 -5.50
CA ALA A 212 8.86 -35.94 -6.88
C ALA A 212 10.04 -36.68 -7.54
N LYS A 213 11.03 -37.15 -6.76
CA LYS A 213 12.12 -38.00 -7.26
C LYS A 213 11.69 -39.39 -7.73
N GLU A 214 10.51 -39.86 -7.33
CA GLU A 214 9.99 -41.18 -7.72
C GLU A 214 8.99 -41.12 -8.88
N THR A 215 8.62 -39.92 -9.36
CA THR A 215 7.49 -39.77 -10.32
C THR A 215 7.91 -39.29 -11.72
N GLU A 216 9.20 -39.09 -12.00
CA GLU A 216 9.65 -38.53 -13.29
C GLU A 216 9.82 -39.56 -14.43
N GLU A 217 9.67 -40.86 -14.17
CA GLU A 217 9.59 -41.88 -15.22
C GLU A 217 8.23 -42.55 -15.19
N THR A 218 7.29 -42.06 -16.01
CA THR A 218 6.20 -42.80 -16.71
C THR A 218 5.01 -41.88 -16.97
N ALA A 219 5.11 -41.09 -18.04
CA ALA A 219 3.95 -40.46 -18.66
C ALA A 219 3.97 -40.77 -20.16
N ALA A 220 3.36 -41.90 -20.53
CA ALA A 220 2.94 -42.16 -21.91
C ALA A 220 1.55 -42.83 -21.90
N GLU A 221 0.63 -42.09 -22.52
CA GLU A 221 -0.59 -42.47 -23.24
C GLU A 221 -1.68 -43.35 -22.59
N ALA A 222 -2.91 -42.90 -22.83
CA ALA A 222 -4.15 -43.55 -22.46
C ALA A 222 -4.61 -44.50 -23.58
N TYR A 223 -4.65 -45.80 -23.28
CA TYR A 223 -5.35 -46.81 -24.08
C TYR A 223 -6.26 -47.62 -23.14
N LYS A 224 -7.52 -47.86 -23.54
CA LYS A 224 -8.46 -48.75 -22.85
C LYS A 224 -9.10 -49.70 -23.85
N PRO A 225 -8.92 -51.01 -23.65
CA PRO A 225 -10.02 -51.96 -23.80
C PRO A 225 -10.14 -52.84 -22.55
N ASP A 226 -11.38 -53.19 -22.20
CA ASP A 226 -11.70 -54.08 -21.08
C ASP A 226 -11.17 -55.52 -21.32
N PRO A 227 -10.89 -56.30 -20.25
CA PRO A 227 -10.09 -57.51 -20.38
C PRO A 227 -10.92 -58.79 -20.57
N VAL A 228 -10.53 -59.59 -21.58
CA VAL A 228 -10.79 -61.04 -21.65
C VAL A 228 -9.72 -61.84 -20.87
N TYR A 229 -8.61 -61.21 -20.47
CA TYR A 229 -7.59 -61.76 -19.57
C TYR A 229 -7.35 -60.77 -18.43
N GLY A 230 -7.45 -61.20 -17.17
CA GLY A 230 -7.59 -60.39 -15.95
C GLY A 230 -6.67 -59.18 -15.78
N ARG A 231 -7.06 -58.28 -14.86
CA ARG A 231 -6.45 -56.96 -14.63
C ARG A 231 -4.95 -57.04 -14.36
N SER A 232 -4.17 -56.20 -15.05
CA SER A 232 -2.73 -56.05 -14.85
C SER A 232 -2.43 -55.33 -13.53
N GLN A 233 -1.38 -55.76 -12.82
CA GLN A 233 -0.93 -55.12 -11.56
C GLN A 233 -0.60 -53.63 -11.72
N PHE A 234 -0.26 -53.18 -12.94
CA PHE A 234 0.01 -51.78 -13.22
C PHE A 234 -1.26 -50.91 -13.23
N ASP A 235 -2.41 -51.47 -13.62
CA ASP A 235 -3.70 -50.76 -13.58
C ASP A 235 -4.18 -50.58 -12.14
N GLU A 236 -3.95 -51.59 -11.31
CA GLU A 236 -4.24 -51.51 -9.87
C GLU A 236 -3.36 -50.48 -9.16
N MET A 237 -2.06 -50.41 -9.50
CA MET A 237 -1.17 -49.39 -8.96
C MET A 237 -1.59 -47.98 -9.37
N ARG A 238 -1.99 -47.78 -10.63
CA ARG A 238 -2.48 -46.47 -11.12
C ARG A 238 -3.79 -46.07 -10.45
N ALA A 239 -4.73 -47.01 -10.30
CA ALA A 239 -5.98 -46.80 -9.58
C ALA A 239 -5.74 -46.45 -8.10
N ARG A 240 -4.78 -47.12 -7.45
CA ARG A 240 -4.37 -46.84 -6.07
C ARG A 240 -3.78 -45.44 -5.91
N ASN A 241 -2.97 -45.00 -6.87
CA ASN A 241 -2.36 -43.67 -6.82
C ASN A 241 -3.39 -42.55 -7.05
N ILE A 242 -4.34 -42.74 -7.98
CA ILE A 242 -5.46 -41.81 -8.20
C ILE A 242 -6.36 -41.75 -6.97
N ALA A 243 -6.66 -42.90 -6.34
CA ALA A 243 -7.44 -42.95 -5.12
C ALA A 243 -6.75 -42.22 -3.95
N LYS A 244 -5.42 -42.38 -3.83
CA LYS A 244 -4.62 -41.69 -2.79
C LYS A 244 -4.55 -40.18 -3.02
N ALA A 245 -4.46 -39.73 -4.27
CA ALA A 245 -4.50 -38.31 -4.62
C ALA A 245 -5.88 -37.70 -4.29
N LYS A 246 -6.97 -38.38 -4.67
CA LYS A 246 -8.33 -37.94 -4.39
C LYS A 246 -8.66 -37.93 -2.89
N ALA A 247 -8.14 -38.90 -2.14
CA ALA A 247 -8.27 -38.92 -0.68
C ALA A 247 -7.53 -37.75 -0.01
N LYS A 248 -6.33 -37.40 -0.52
CA LYS A 248 -5.53 -36.28 0.00
C LYS A 248 -6.16 -34.93 -0.31
N GLU A 249 -6.75 -34.77 -1.49
CA GLU A 249 -7.49 -33.56 -1.87
C GLU A 249 -8.74 -33.38 -1.02
N LYS A 250 -9.51 -34.46 -0.81
CA LYS A 250 -10.70 -34.45 0.06
C LYS A 250 -10.36 -34.12 1.51
N ALA A 251 -9.26 -34.67 2.03
CA ALA A 251 -8.79 -34.36 3.39
C ALA A 251 -8.38 -32.88 3.54
N LEU A 252 -7.75 -32.29 2.52
CA LEU A 252 -7.36 -30.88 2.52
C LEU A 252 -8.57 -29.94 2.43
N GLU A 253 -9.60 -30.32 1.67
CA GLU A 253 -10.87 -29.58 1.58
C GLU A 253 -11.68 -29.67 2.88
N GLU A 254 -11.67 -30.83 3.54
CA GLU A 254 -12.27 -31.03 4.86
C GLU A 254 -11.51 -30.26 5.95
N GLU A 255 -10.18 -30.20 5.89
CA GLU A 255 -9.35 -29.37 6.77
C GLU A 255 -9.61 -27.87 6.54
N ARG A 256 -9.77 -27.42 5.29
CA ARG A 256 -10.17 -26.05 4.96
C ARG A 256 -11.56 -25.71 5.49
N ARG A 257 -12.55 -26.58 5.29
CA ARG A 257 -13.91 -26.39 5.84
C ARG A 257 -13.90 -26.39 7.37
N ALA A 258 -13.08 -27.23 8.00
CA ALA A 258 -12.92 -27.24 9.44
C ALA A 258 -12.21 -25.97 9.96
N ALA A 259 -11.27 -25.40 9.22
CA ALA A 259 -10.64 -24.12 9.54
C ALA A 259 -11.63 -22.96 9.39
N GLU A 260 -12.40 -22.90 8.30
CA GLU A 260 -13.48 -21.92 8.09
C GLU A 260 -14.58 -22.04 9.18
N ALA A 261 -14.91 -23.27 9.61
CA ALA A 261 -15.83 -23.52 10.72
C ALA A 261 -15.24 -23.13 12.09
N ARG A 262 -13.92 -23.28 12.29
CA ARG A 262 -13.22 -22.82 13.50
C ARG A 262 -13.10 -21.30 13.55
N GLU A 263 -12.88 -20.62 12.43
CA GLU A 263 -12.96 -19.15 12.35
C GLU A 263 -14.38 -18.65 12.62
N GLY A 264 -15.41 -19.36 12.14
CA GLY A 264 -16.81 -19.08 12.49
C GLY A 264 -17.10 -19.31 13.99
N ALA A 265 -16.58 -20.39 14.58
CA ALA A 265 -16.83 -20.79 15.96
C ALA A 265 -15.94 -20.06 17.00
N ALA A 266 -14.78 -19.54 16.61
CA ALA A 266 -13.94 -18.67 17.46
C ALA A 266 -14.63 -17.32 17.79
N THR A 267 -15.81 -17.08 17.23
CA THR A 267 -16.71 -15.98 17.58
C THR A 267 -17.59 -16.26 18.82
N ALA A 268 -17.46 -17.42 19.46
CA ALA A 268 -18.34 -17.84 20.56
C ALA A 268 -17.58 -18.06 21.89
N GLY A 269 -16.85 -17.05 22.34
CA GLY A 269 -16.38 -16.89 23.73
C GLY A 269 -17.00 -15.62 24.35
N PRO A 270 -17.11 -15.50 25.69
CA PRO A 270 -17.97 -14.52 26.36
C PRO A 270 -17.40 -13.10 26.35
N VAL A 271 -16.33 -12.85 25.60
CA VAL A 271 -15.95 -11.49 25.24
C VAL A 271 -16.94 -11.12 24.15
N ALA A 272 -18.04 -10.50 24.55
CA ALA A 272 -18.90 -9.79 23.62
C ALA A 272 -17.96 -8.99 22.72
N LYS A 273 -17.90 -9.38 21.44
CA LYS A 273 -17.53 -8.43 20.41
C LYS A 273 -18.26 -7.17 20.85
N LEU A 274 -17.53 -6.07 21.05
CA LEU A 274 -18.13 -4.79 20.72
C LEU A 274 -18.70 -5.07 19.34
N GLN A 275 -20.01 -5.37 19.29
CA GLN A 275 -20.79 -5.18 18.10
C GLN A 275 -20.30 -3.81 17.71
N GLU A 276 -19.63 -3.76 16.57
CA GLU A 276 -19.32 -2.52 15.90
C GLU A 276 -20.71 -1.92 15.72
N GLN A 277 -21.18 -1.24 16.77
CA GLN A 277 -22.44 -0.54 16.80
C GLN A 277 -22.11 0.50 15.76
N GLU A 278 -22.55 0.24 14.53
CA GLU A 278 -22.59 1.22 13.46
C GLU A 278 -23.02 2.48 14.16
N ARG A 279 -22.08 3.44 14.27
CA ARG A 279 -22.30 4.64 15.07
C ARG A 279 -23.65 5.17 14.63
N GLN A 280 -24.66 5.00 15.48
CA GLN A 280 -26.02 5.33 15.09
C GLN A 280 -25.94 6.79 14.72
N ILE A 281 -26.27 7.09 13.45
CA ILE A 281 -26.14 8.44 12.92
C ILE A 281 -27.10 9.29 13.75
N SER A 282 -26.55 10.02 14.74
CA SER A 282 -27.35 10.70 15.76
C SER A 282 -28.26 11.78 15.17
N ASN A 283 -27.94 12.22 13.95
CA ASN A 283 -28.72 13.20 13.21
C ASN A 283 -29.63 12.51 12.18
N ALA A 284 -30.95 12.58 12.41
CA ALA A 284 -31.98 12.00 11.55
C ALA A 284 -31.87 12.43 10.07
N LYS A 285 -31.42 13.67 9.80
CA LYS A 285 -31.26 14.15 8.42
C LYS A 285 -30.07 13.51 7.71
N ILE A 286 -28.99 13.23 8.45
CA ILE A 286 -27.83 12.51 7.89
C ILE A 286 -28.19 11.04 7.67
N ALA A 287 -29.00 10.44 8.54
CA ALA A 287 -29.55 9.10 8.33
C ALA A 287 -30.39 9.04 7.05
N GLU A 288 -31.29 10.00 6.82
CA GLU A 288 -32.07 10.09 5.59
C GLU A 288 -31.18 10.18 4.33
N TYR A 289 -30.10 10.97 4.38
CA TYR A 289 -29.14 11.02 3.26
C TYR A 289 -28.37 9.72 3.07
N TYR A 290 -28.08 9.01 4.16
CA TYR A 290 -27.41 7.71 4.11
C TYR A 290 -28.32 6.67 3.46
N ASP A 291 -29.58 6.57 3.89
CA ASP A 291 -30.58 5.66 3.33
C ASP A 291 -30.80 5.94 1.83
N LYS A 292 -30.94 7.22 1.45
CA LYS A 292 -31.04 7.65 0.03
C LYS A 292 -29.80 7.36 -0.81
N ALA A 293 -28.65 7.15 -0.18
CA ALA A 293 -27.39 6.86 -0.85
C ALA A 293 -27.14 5.35 -0.99
N GLN A 294 -27.88 4.51 -0.26
CA GLN A 294 -27.87 3.06 -0.41
C GLN A 294 -28.61 2.65 -1.70
N SER A 295 -28.20 1.52 -2.27
CA SER A 295 -28.88 0.93 -3.43
C SER A 295 -29.99 -0.01 -2.97
N ASP A 296 -31.13 0.02 -3.65
CA ASP A 296 -32.28 -0.86 -3.39
C ASP A 296 -32.05 -2.35 -3.79
N LEU A 297 -30.81 -2.72 -4.14
CA LEU A 297 -30.46 -4.05 -4.64
C LEU A 297 -29.98 -4.96 -3.50
N GLU A 298 -30.73 -6.03 -3.23
CA GLU A 298 -30.33 -7.07 -2.27
C GLU A 298 -29.25 -8.01 -2.83
N ALA A 299 -29.27 -8.27 -4.14
CA ALA A 299 -28.29 -9.12 -4.82
C ALA A 299 -27.82 -8.49 -6.14
N PRO A 300 -26.57 -8.77 -6.57
CA PRO A 300 -26.08 -8.34 -7.87
C PRO A 300 -26.97 -8.88 -9.00
N PRO A 301 -27.31 -8.06 -10.02
CA PRO A 301 -28.12 -8.53 -11.14
C PRO A 301 -27.41 -9.67 -11.88
N ALA A 302 -28.15 -10.76 -12.11
CA ALA A 302 -27.67 -11.91 -12.86
C ALA A 302 -27.59 -11.56 -14.34
N MET A 303 -26.37 -11.39 -14.84
CA MET A 303 -26.07 -11.10 -16.24
C MET A 303 -24.79 -11.81 -16.66
N ARG A 304 -24.63 -12.06 -17.95
CA ARG A 304 -23.44 -12.69 -18.49
C ARG A 304 -22.24 -11.74 -18.39
N ALA A 305 -21.03 -12.29 -18.31
CA ALA A 305 -19.81 -11.49 -18.17
C ALA A 305 -19.65 -10.47 -19.32
N TRP A 306 -19.95 -10.86 -20.55
CA TRP A 306 -19.84 -9.97 -21.71
C TRP A 306 -20.92 -8.87 -21.72
N GLU A 307 -22.13 -9.13 -21.24
CA GLU A 307 -23.19 -8.11 -21.11
C GLU A 307 -22.76 -6.98 -20.15
N ARG A 308 -21.92 -7.33 -19.17
CA ARG A 308 -21.39 -6.40 -18.17
C ARG A 308 -20.18 -5.62 -18.67
N ILE A 309 -19.28 -6.32 -19.37
CA ILE A 309 -17.99 -5.76 -19.80
C ILE A 309 -18.13 -4.99 -21.12
N LEU A 310 -18.85 -5.53 -22.10
CA LEU A 310 -18.87 -5.03 -23.48
C LEU A 310 -19.34 -3.58 -23.59
N PRO A 311 -20.45 -3.14 -22.95
CA PRO A 311 -20.89 -1.74 -23.05
C PRO A 311 -19.83 -0.77 -22.53
N SER A 312 -19.18 -1.10 -21.42
CA SER A 312 -18.11 -0.28 -20.84
C SER A 312 -16.87 -0.28 -21.72
N ALA A 313 -16.48 -1.44 -22.25
CA ALA A 313 -15.35 -1.58 -23.17
C ALA A 313 -15.53 -0.75 -24.45
N THR A 314 -16.73 -0.81 -25.05
CA THR A 314 -17.06 -0.03 -26.25
C THR A 314 -16.97 1.46 -26.00
N VAL A 315 -17.54 1.95 -24.89
CA VAL A 315 -17.45 3.38 -24.55
C VAL A 315 -16.02 3.81 -24.30
N VAL A 316 -15.21 3.00 -23.59
CA VAL A 316 -13.79 3.30 -23.37
C VAL A 316 -13.04 3.39 -24.70
N LEU A 317 -13.23 2.41 -25.59
CA LEU A 317 -12.59 2.41 -26.91
C LEU A 317 -12.95 3.65 -27.73
N LEU A 318 -14.25 3.99 -27.79
CA LEU A 318 -14.73 5.13 -28.58
C LEU A 318 -14.25 6.47 -28.02
N VAL A 319 -14.33 6.67 -26.71
CA VAL A 319 -13.91 7.92 -26.06
C VAL A 319 -12.40 8.10 -26.14
N VAL A 320 -11.62 7.06 -25.80
CA VAL A 320 -10.16 7.14 -25.86
C VAL A 320 -9.66 7.25 -27.30
N GLY A 321 -10.29 6.54 -28.25
CA GLY A 321 -10.00 6.67 -29.67
C GLY A 321 -10.29 8.07 -30.21
N PHE A 322 -11.43 8.66 -29.84
CA PHE A 322 -11.78 10.04 -30.18
C PHE A 322 -10.78 11.04 -29.58
N MET A 323 -10.44 10.91 -28.29
CA MET A 323 -9.43 11.76 -27.65
C MET A 323 -8.05 11.62 -28.32
N GLY A 324 -7.66 10.40 -28.68
CA GLY A 324 -6.47 10.12 -29.46
C GLY A 324 -6.48 10.84 -30.81
N ALA A 325 -7.59 10.80 -31.54
CA ALA A 325 -7.76 11.55 -32.79
C ALA A 325 -7.70 13.07 -32.57
N VAL A 326 -8.34 13.60 -31.52
CA VAL A 326 -8.23 15.02 -31.17
C VAL A 326 -6.78 15.41 -30.86
N SER A 327 -6.03 14.54 -30.20
CA SER A 327 -4.61 14.78 -29.91
C SER A 327 -3.73 14.90 -31.17
N THR A 328 -4.21 14.44 -32.33
CA THR A 328 -3.49 14.60 -33.60
C THR A 328 -3.77 15.89 -34.34
N VAL A 329 -4.82 16.62 -33.96
CA VAL A 329 -5.20 17.88 -34.63
C VAL A 329 -5.10 19.06 -33.66
N TYR A 330 -5.13 18.81 -32.36
CA TYR A 330 -5.13 19.87 -31.36
C TYR A 330 -3.78 20.58 -31.24
N GLU A 331 -3.81 21.91 -31.38
CA GLU A 331 -2.68 22.81 -31.12
C GLU A 331 -2.92 23.63 -29.85
N GLU A 332 -1.87 23.85 -29.05
CA GLU A 332 -1.98 24.59 -27.81
C GLU A 332 -2.15 26.10 -28.03
N PRO A 333 -3.05 26.77 -27.29
CA PRO A 333 -3.24 28.20 -27.43
C PRO A 333 -2.01 28.98 -26.93
N THR A 334 -1.59 29.96 -27.74
CA THR A 334 -0.48 30.87 -27.40
C THR A 334 -0.72 31.57 -26.05
N PRO A 335 0.36 31.89 -25.28
CA PRO A 335 0.25 32.47 -23.94
C PRO A 335 -0.65 33.72 -23.82
N ARG A 336 -0.79 34.50 -24.89
CA ARG A 336 -1.63 35.70 -24.95
C ARG A 336 -3.14 35.42 -24.76
N TYR A 337 -3.61 34.21 -25.07
CA TYR A 337 -5.03 33.83 -24.95
C TYR A 337 -5.33 33.03 -23.68
N ARG A 338 -4.34 32.85 -22.78
CA ARG A 338 -4.54 32.10 -21.53
C ARG A 338 -5.05 33.02 -20.41
N LEU A 339 -6.02 32.52 -19.63
CA LEU A 339 -6.53 33.22 -18.43
C LEU A 339 -5.44 33.45 -17.38
N LEU A 340 -4.59 32.45 -17.14
CA LEU A 340 -3.47 32.50 -16.20
C LEU A 340 -2.16 32.46 -16.99
N ARG A 341 -1.60 33.63 -17.29
CA ARG A 341 -0.41 33.78 -18.14
C ARG A 341 0.88 33.34 -17.44
N GLU A 342 0.93 33.49 -16.12
CA GLU A 342 2.08 33.16 -15.27
C GLU A 342 2.30 31.65 -15.09
N LEU A 343 1.27 30.83 -15.35
CA LEU A 343 1.37 29.38 -15.21
C LEU A 343 1.75 28.72 -16.54
N SER A 344 2.64 27.73 -16.47
CA SER A 344 2.90 26.87 -17.63
C SER A 344 1.63 26.11 -18.03
N THR A 345 1.55 25.66 -19.29
CA THR A 345 0.40 24.88 -19.75
C THR A 345 0.27 23.57 -18.99
N SER A 346 1.40 22.93 -18.65
CA SER A 346 1.46 21.73 -17.80
C SER A 346 0.94 21.98 -16.39
N GLN A 347 1.42 23.02 -15.71
CA GLN A 347 0.96 23.37 -14.36
C GLN A 347 -0.54 23.70 -14.34
N ALA A 348 -1.03 24.41 -15.35
CA ALA A 348 -2.46 24.72 -15.46
C ALA A 348 -3.31 23.45 -15.65
N THR A 349 -2.90 22.54 -16.55
CA THR A 349 -3.64 21.29 -16.81
C THR A 349 -3.61 20.35 -15.61
N VAL A 350 -2.41 20.07 -15.07
CA VAL A 350 -2.23 19.16 -13.94
C VAL A 350 -2.84 19.75 -12.67
N GLY A 351 -2.63 21.05 -12.43
CA GLY A 351 -3.22 21.77 -11.31
C GLY A 351 -4.75 21.77 -11.36
N ALA A 352 -5.37 21.90 -12.53
CA ALA A 352 -6.82 21.79 -12.68
C ALA A 352 -7.35 20.38 -12.35
N ILE A 353 -6.64 19.32 -12.78
CA ILE A 353 -6.99 17.93 -12.42
C ILE A 353 -6.87 17.73 -10.91
N MET A 354 -5.79 18.22 -10.30
CA MET A 354 -5.58 18.13 -8.85
C MET A 354 -6.66 18.89 -8.08
N ALA A 355 -7.01 20.10 -8.51
CA ALA A 355 -8.07 20.90 -7.92
C ALA A 355 -9.44 20.19 -8.03
N LEU A 356 -9.73 19.57 -9.18
CA LEU A 356 -10.96 18.80 -9.36
C LEU A 356 -11.02 17.59 -8.40
N ASN A 357 -9.93 16.84 -8.26
CA ASN A 357 -9.85 15.73 -7.31
C ASN A 357 -10.04 16.20 -5.86
N ALA A 358 -9.42 17.33 -5.49
CA ALA A 358 -9.59 17.93 -4.16
C ALA A 358 -11.04 18.40 -3.93
N LEU A 359 -11.68 18.98 -4.94
CA LEU A 359 -13.09 19.39 -4.88
C LEU A 359 -14.00 18.19 -4.68
N VAL A 360 -13.77 17.08 -5.39
CA VAL A 360 -14.55 15.85 -5.21
C VAL A 360 -14.30 15.24 -3.82
N LEU A 361 -13.08 15.27 -3.30
CA LEU A 361 -12.78 14.84 -1.92
C LEU A 361 -13.57 15.67 -0.89
N VAL A 362 -13.69 16.99 -1.08
CA VAL A 362 -14.54 17.85 -0.24
C VAL A 362 -16.02 17.51 -0.44
N GLY A 363 -16.44 17.25 -1.67
CA GLY A 363 -17.82 16.84 -1.99
C GLY A 363 -18.24 15.57 -1.25
N TRP A 364 -17.34 14.61 -1.03
CA TRP A 364 -17.61 13.42 -0.22
C TRP A 364 -17.94 13.75 1.25
N ARG A 365 -17.64 14.96 1.74
CA ARG A 365 -18.01 15.44 3.08
C ARG A 365 -19.38 16.12 3.14
N VAL A 366 -20.06 16.26 2.02
CA VAL A 366 -21.36 16.93 1.90
C VAL A 366 -22.45 15.86 1.73
N PRO A 367 -23.25 15.55 2.79
CA PRO A 367 -24.22 14.45 2.74
C PRO A 367 -25.24 14.49 1.59
N PRO A 368 -25.78 15.67 1.18
CA PRO A 368 -26.64 15.76 0.01
C PRO A 368 -26.05 15.23 -1.30
N LEU A 369 -24.71 15.15 -1.43
CA LEU A 369 -24.04 14.70 -2.65
C LEU A 369 -23.81 13.17 -2.68
N TRP A 370 -23.98 12.46 -1.57
CA TRP A 370 -23.64 11.03 -1.48
C TRP A 370 -24.38 10.17 -2.49
N SER A 371 -25.69 10.38 -2.68
CA SER A 371 -26.47 9.62 -3.67
C SER A 371 -25.94 9.83 -5.10
N ALA A 372 -25.58 11.06 -5.46
CA ALA A 372 -24.99 11.35 -6.76
C ALA A 372 -23.58 10.74 -6.91
N PHE A 373 -22.78 10.79 -5.84
CA PHE A 373 -21.39 10.31 -5.87
C PHE A 373 -21.33 8.77 -5.90
N ASN A 374 -22.17 8.07 -5.16
CA ASN A 374 -22.30 6.62 -5.26
C ASN A 374 -22.73 6.19 -6.67
N ARG A 375 -23.55 7.01 -7.35
CA ARG A 375 -24.06 6.72 -8.69
C ARG A 375 -23.06 6.99 -9.82
N TYR A 376 -22.21 8.02 -9.68
CA TYR A 376 -21.37 8.52 -10.77
C TYR A 376 -19.87 8.60 -10.45
N MET A 377 -19.46 8.64 -9.18
CA MET A 377 -18.05 8.83 -8.76
C MET A 377 -17.43 7.56 -8.17
N MET A 378 -18.06 6.41 -8.38
CA MET A 378 -17.63 5.10 -7.91
C MET A 378 -17.93 4.05 -8.97
N VAL A 379 -16.98 3.14 -9.20
CA VAL A 379 -17.21 1.95 -10.04
C VAL A 379 -17.68 0.83 -9.15
N VAL A 380 -18.88 0.33 -9.42
CA VAL A 380 -19.45 -0.85 -8.77
C VAL A 380 -19.49 -1.97 -9.80
N VAL A 381 -18.79 -3.08 -9.54
CA VAL A 381 -18.72 -4.21 -10.48
C VAL A 381 -20.12 -4.78 -10.75
N ALA A 382 -20.97 -4.85 -9.72
CA ALA A 382 -22.36 -5.32 -9.80
C ALA A 382 -23.27 -4.50 -10.74
N THR A 383 -23.08 -3.19 -10.85
CA THR A 383 -23.95 -2.29 -11.62
C THR A 383 -23.14 -1.23 -12.32
N VAL A 384 -22.21 -1.67 -13.18
CA VAL A 384 -21.29 -0.75 -13.85
C VAL A 384 -22.02 0.19 -14.78
N LYS A 385 -21.68 1.48 -14.71
CA LYS A 385 -22.11 2.49 -15.66
C LYS A 385 -20.89 2.91 -16.48
N PRO A 386 -20.92 2.91 -17.82
CA PRO A 386 -19.73 3.23 -18.60
C PRO A 386 -19.08 4.58 -18.25
N VAL A 387 -19.89 5.58 -17.89
CA VAL A 387 -19.40 6.91 -17.45
C VAL A 387 -18.53 6.83 -16.19
N THR A 388 -18.81 5.91 -15.27
CA THR A 388 -18.06 5.80 -14.00
C THR A 388 -16.60 5.42 -14.20
N LEU A 389 -16.25 4.78 -15.32
CA LEU A 389 -14.85 4.46 -15.63
C LEU A 389 -14.00 5.72 -15.86
N PHE A 390 -14.62 6.86 -16.17
CA PHE A 390 -13.92 8.13 -16.34
C PHE A 390 -14.07 9.01 -15.10
N SER A 391 -15.26 9.12 -14.54
CA SER A 391 -15.52 10.01 -13.41
C SER A 391 -14.96 9.49 -12.08
N ALA A 392 -14.90 8.17 -11.86
CA ALA A 392 -14.32 7.61 -10.63
C ALA A 392 -12.80 7.83 -10.51
N VAL A 393 -12.12 8.19 -11.60
CA VAL A 393 -10.70 8.59 -11.59
C VAL A 393 -10.49 9.82 -10.71
N PHE A 394 -11.49 10.71 -10.63
CA PHE A 394 -11.43 11.97 -9.88
C PHE A 394 -11.89 11.85 -8.42
N SER A 395 -12.16 10.64 -7.94
CA SER A 395 -12.85 10.40 -6.68
C SER A 395 -11.92 9.80 -5.63
N HIS A 396 -11.85 10.43 -4.45
CA HIS A 396 -11.07 9.93 -3.31
C HIS A 396 -11.86 10.09 -2.01
N THR A 397 -11.83 9.07 -1.16
CA THR A 397 -12.50 9.09 0.15
C THR A 397 -11.57 9.45 1.30
N LYS A 398 -10.25 9.29 1.15
CA LYS A 398 -9.23 9.56 2.16
C LYS A 398 -8.19 10.53 1.65
N LEU A 399 -7.76 11.48 2.51
CA LEU A 399 -6.73 12.46 2.14
C LEU A 399 -5.38 11.80 1.83
N SER A 400 -4.98 10.77 2.58
CA SER A 400 -3.76 10.01 2.30
C SER A 400 -3.77 9.36 0.91
N HIS A 401 -4.90 8.79 0.51
CA HIS A 401 -5.06 8.21 -0.83
C HIS A 401 -4.98 9.28 -1.93
N LEU A 402 -5.54 10.46 -1.69
CA LEU A 402 -5.39 11.59 -2.61
C LEU A 402 -3.90 11.98 -2.74
N LEU A 403 -3.19 12.20 -1.63
CA LEU A 403 -1.80 12.65 -1.64
C LEU A 403 -0.86 11.70 -2.39
N VAL A 404 -1.00 10.38 -2.18
CA VAL A 404 -0.19 9.36 -2.88
C VAL A 404 -0.39 9.41 -4.41
N ASN A 405 -1.54 9.89 -4.90
CA ASN A 405 -1.78 10.10 -6.32
C ASN A 405 -1.32 11.48 -6.80
N MET A 406 -1.60 12.53 -6.04
CA MET A 406 -1.33 13.90 -6.48
C MET A 406 0.18 14.23 -6.55
N VAL A 407 1.01 13.61 -5.70
CA VAL A 407 2.47 13.80 -5.72
C VAL A 407 3.09 13.34 -7.03
N PRO A 408 2.97 12.06 -7.46
CA PRO A 408 3.50 11.63 -8.76
C PRO A 408 2.79 12.34 -9.93
N LEU A 409 1.50 12.64 -9.81
CA LEU A 409 0.79 13.41 -10.84
C LEU A 409 1.41 14.80 -11.05
N TRP A 410 1.85 15.48 -9.99
CA TRP A 410 2.52 16.77 -10.11
C TRP A 410 3.91 16.63 -10.75
N PHE A 411 4.78 15.80 -10.17
CA PHE A 411 6.18 15.74 -10.63
C PHE A 411 6.34 15.04 -11.97
N VAL A 412 5.76 13.85 -12.12
CA VAL A 412 5.88 13.07 -13.36
C VAL A 412 4.87 13.56 -14.39
N GLY A 413 3.66 13.91 -13.96
CA GLY A 413 2.62 14.36 -14.89
C GLY A 413 2.93 15.70 -15.55
N THR A 414 3.55 16.68 -14.85
CA THR A 414 3.97 17.94 -15.51
C THR A 414 5.10 17.71 -16.51
N ALA A 415 6.08 16.86 -16.19
CA ALA A 415 7.16 16.50 -17.10
C ALA A 415 6.62 15.79 -18.37
N LEU A 416 5.78 14.77 -18.19
CA LEU A 416 5.15 14.06 -19.30
C LEU A 416 4.24 14.99 -20.12
N HIS A 417 3.54 15.93 -19.49
CA HIS A 417 2.73 16.93 -20.21
C HIS A 417 3.60 17.83 -21.08
N ASP A 418 4.76 18.29 -20.59
CA ASP A 418 5.66 19.15 -21.37
C ASP A 418 6.13 18.47 -22.67
N GLU A 419 6.20 17.14 -22.70
CA GLU A 419 6.59 16.36 -23.89
C GLU A 419 5.39 15.97 -24.77
N THR A 420 4.27 15.58 -24.16
CA THR A 420 3.09 15.06 -24.87
C THR A 420 2.08 16.14 -25.27
N GLY A 421 2.19 17.34 -24.69
CA GLY A 421 1.22 18.42 -24.82
C GLY A 421 -0.11 18.09 -24.15
N ARG A 422 -0.99 19.09 -24.02
CA ARG A 422 -2.25 18.99 -23.27
C ARG A 422 -3.16 17.87 -23.74
N ALA A 423 -3.40 17.77 -25.05
CA ALA A 423 -4.34 16.77 -25.58
C ALA A 423 -3.79 15.35 -25.45
N GLY A 424 -2.48 15.14 -25.69
CA GLY A 424 -1.81 13.85 -25.48
C GLY A 424 -1.84 13.45 -24.01
N PHE A 425 -1.50 14.37 -23.11
CA PHE A 425 -1.53 14.16 -21.67
C PHE A 425 -2.93 13.78 -21.16
N LEU A 426 -3.97 14.53 -21.56
CA LEU A 426 -5.35 14.22 -21.15
C LEU A 426 -5.83 12.87 -21.68
N THR A 427 -5.44 12.52 -22.91
CA THR A 427 -5.73 11.20 -23.51
C THR A 427 -5.08 10.09 -22.70
N LEU A 428 -3.81 10.26 -22.31
CA LEU A 428 -3.12 9.29 -21.44
C LEU A 428 -3.75 9.21 -20.06
N TYR A 429 -4.04 10.34 -19.41
CA TYR A 429 -4.61 10.35 -18.06
C TYR A 429 -5.97 9.66 -18.00
N LEU A 430 -6.91 10.08 -18.85
CA LEU A 430 -8.25 9.48 -18.89
C LEU A 430 -8.22 8.06 -19.45
N GLY A 431 -7.39 7.80 -20.46
CA GLY A 431 -7.24 6.48 -21.07
C GLY A 431 -6.68 5.44 -20.10
N CYS A 432 -5.62 5.77 -19.36
CA CYS A 432 -5.03 4.86 -18.36
C CYS A 432 -6.01 4.60 -17.20
N GLY A 433 -6.71 5.63 -16.72
CA GLY A 433 -7.72 5.48 -15.68
C GLY A 433 -8.89 4.59 -16.10
N ALA A 434 -9.47 4.88 -17.27
CA ALA A 434 -10.61 4.13 -17.79
C ALA A 434 -10.23 2.70 -18.16
N ALA A 435 -9.06 2.48 -18.77
CA ALA A 435 -8.54 1.15 -19.05
C ALA A 435 -8.25 0.37 -17.74
N GLY A 436 -7.70 1.04 -16.72
CA GLY A 436 -7.52 0.48 -15.38
C GLY A 436 -8.84 -0.06 -14.82
N PHE A 437 -9.87 0.79 -14.72
CA PHE A 437 -11.17 0.35 -14.24
C PHE A 437 -11.82 -0.73 -15.11
N LEU A 438 -11.61 -0.70 -16.42
CA LEU A 438 -12.07 -1.76 -17.33
C LEU A 438 -11.36 -3.10 -17.04
N GLY A 439 -10.07 -3.05 -16.71
CA GLY A 439 -9.28 -4.20 -16.27
C GLY A 439 -9.80 -4.80 -14.97
N SER A 440 -10.13 -3.96 -13.99
CA SER A 440 -10.80 -4.37 -12.75
C SER A 440 -12.17 -4.98 -12.99
N LEU A 441 -13.00 -4.30 -13.78
CA LEU A 441 -14.32 -4.79 -14.16
C LEU A 441 -14.22 -6.18 -14.77
N THR A 442 -13.32 -6.37 -15.74
CA THR A 442 -13.09 -7.64 -16.41
C THR A 442 -12.62 -8.70 -15.42
N THR A 443 -11.57 -8.42 -14.66
CA THR A 443 -10.97 -9.37 -13.72
C THR A 443 -11.95 -9.81 -12.63
N TYR A 444 -12.66 -8.87 -12.01
CA TYR A 444 -13.58 -9.16 -10.92
C TYR A 444 -14.89 -9.79 -11.39
N THR A 445 -15.37 -9.43 -12.59
CA THR A 445 -16.52 -10.11 -13.21
C THR A 445 -16.20 -11.57 -13.48
N LEU A 446 -15.03 -11.87 -14.04
CA LEU A 446 -14.61 -13.24 -14.35
C LEU A 446 -14.35 -14.07 -13.08
N ARG A 447 -13.99 -13.43 -11.97
CA ARG A 447 -13.81 -14.07 -10.65
C ARG A 447 -15.09 -14.19 -9.82
N GLY A 448 -16.22 -13.64 -10.30
CA GLY A 448 -17.47 -13.59 -9.56
C GLY A 448 -17.49 -12.61 -8.37
N TRP A 449 -16.52 -11.70 -8.28
CA TRP A 449 -16.40 -10.71 -7.20
C TRP A 449 -17.20 -9.44 -7.53
N LEU A 450 -18.53 -9.54 -7.46
CA LEU A 450 -19.42 -8.47 -7.93
C LEU A 450 -19.64 -7.34 -6.93
N THR A 451 -19.39 -7.57 -5.63
CA THR A 451 -19.56 -6.58 -4.56
C THR A 451 -18.38 -5.62 -4.42
N VAL A 452 -17.36 -5.77 -5.25
CA VAL A 452 -16.18 -4.90 -5.23
C VAL A 452 -16.54 -3.52 -5.78
N THR A 453 -16.20 -2.49 -5.00
CA THR A 453 -16.29 -1.09 -5.39
C THR A 453 -14.89 -0.50 -5.50
N SER A 454 -14.64 0.30 -6.54
CA SER A 454 -13.34 0.93 -6.79
C SER A 454 -13.49 2.41 -7.18
N LEU A 455 -12.57 3.23 -6.69
CA LEU A 455 -12.46 4.66 -7.00
C LEU A 455 -11.03 5.13 -6.75
N GLY A 456 -10.61 6.18 -7.47
CA GLY A 456 -9.30 6.79 -7.31
C GLY A 456 -8.52 6.94 -8.61
N ALA A 457 -7.58 7.87 -8.59
CA ALA A 457 -6.71 8.17 -9.72
C ALA A 457 -5.57 7.16 -9.92
N SER A 458 -5.39 6.16 -9.05
CA SER A 458 -4.17 5.34 -9.02
C SER A 458 -3.86 4.59 -10.31
N GLY A 459 -4.86 4.01 -10.98
CA GLY A 459 -4.68 3.40 -12.31
C GLY A 459 -4.19 4.43 -13.35
N ALA A 460 -4.74 5.65 -13.32
CA ALA A 460 -4.31 6.73 -14.20
C ALA A 460 -2.89 7.21 -13.86
N THR A 461 -2.58 7.45 -12.59
CA THR A 461 -1.28 7.97 -12.17
C THR A 461 -0.16 6.96 -12.39
N LEU A 462 -0.38 5.68 -12.08
CA LEU A 462 0.58 4.62 -12.37
C LEU A 462 0.77 4.41 -13.87
N GLY A 463 -0.28 4.59 -14.67
CA GLY A 463 -0.19 4.61 -16.14
C GLY A 463 0.59 5.81 -16.69
N LEU A 464 0.43 7.00 -16.13
CA LEU A 464 1.26 8.16 -16.51
C LEU A 464 2.73 7.95 -16.12
N CYS A 465 2.98 7.42 -14.92
CA CYS A 465 4.34 7.06 -14.51
C CYS A 465 4.94 6.01 -15.44
N SER A 466 4.17 4.98 -15.82
CA SER A 466 4.66 3.95 -16.74
C SER A 466 4.93 4.50 -18.13
N ALA A 467 4.07 5.37 -18.66
CA ALA A 467 4.28 6.07 -19.91
C ALA A 467 5.59 6.87 -19.88
N TYR A 468 5.79 7.68 -18.84
CA TYR A 468 6.99 8.50 -18.69
C TYR A 468 8.27 7.68 -18.58
N PHE A 469 8.29 6.66 -17.71
CA PHE A 469 9.47 5.81 -17.53
C PHE A 469 9.73 4.87 -18.71
N TRP A 470 8.71 4.57 -19.52
CA TRP A 470 8.87 3.82 -20.76
C TRP A 470 9.52 4.66 -21.86
N GLU A 471 9.10 5.92 -21.98
CA GLU A 471 9.71 6.91 -22.89
C GLU A 471 11.19 7.11 -22.52
N HIS A 472 11.47 7.28 -21.23
CA HIS A 472 12.80 7.51 -20.67
C HIS A 472 13.49 6.23 -20.18
N ARG A 473 13.18 5.08 -20.79
CA ARG A 473 13.64 3.77 -20.28
C ARG A 473 15.16 3.63 -20.24
N THR A 474 15.86 4.32 -21.13
CA THR A 474 17.32 4.36 -21.23
C THR A 474 17.95 5.53 -20.47
N ASP A 475 17.15 6.45 -19.95
CA ASP A 475 17.66 7.72 -19.44
C ASP A 475 17.96 7.60 -17.94
N GLY A 476 19.10 8.14 -17.52
CA GLY A 476 19.59 8.07 -16.15
C GLY A 476 19.02 9.18 -15.27
N PHE A 477 18.10 8.83 -14.36
CA PHE A 477 17.56 9.74 -13.36
C PHE A 477 18.47 9.80 -12.13
N ARG A 478 18.97 10.98 -11.78
CA ARG A 478 19.82 11.18 -10.59
C ARG A 478 18.98 11.68 -9.42
N ILE A 479 19.01 10.95 -8.31
CA ILE A 479 18.34 11.37 -7.07
C ILE A 479 19.41 11.94 -6.16
N LEU A 480 19.35 13.24 -5.85
CA LEU A 480 20.33 13.92 -4.97
C LEU A 480 21.79 13.81 -5.46
N GLY A 481 22.00 13.73 -6.78
CA GLY A 481 23.34 13.64 -7.38
C GLY A 481 24.00 12.27 -7.32
N LEU A 482 23.26 11.23 -6.90
CA LEU A 482 23.69 9.83 -6.90
C LEU A 482 22.64 8.98 -7.63
N PRO A 483 23.01 7.88 -8.31
CA PRO A 483 24.35 7.43 -8.74
C PRO A 483 24.92 8.24 -9.93
N GLN A 484 26.21 8.07 -10.27
CA GLN A 484 26.90 8.84 -11.32
C GLN A 484 26.22 8.74 -12.70
N ASP A 485 25.77 7.55 -13.06
CA ASP A 485 25.07 7.29 -14.34
C ASP A 485 23.56 7.49 -14.24
N GLY A 486 23.03 7.79 -13.05
CA GLY A 486 21.60 7.80 -12.77
C GLY A 486 20.98 6.40 -12.77
N VAL A 487 19.77 6.30 -12.24
CA VAL A 487 18.96 5.08 -12.31
C VAL A 487 18.13 5.14 -13.59
N HIS A 488 18.20 4.10 -14.42
CA HIS A 488 17.48 4.06 -15.69
C HIS A 488 15.96 4.04 -15.45
N GLY A 489 15.19 4.72 -16.29
CA GLY A 489 13.72 4.72 -16.23
C GLY A 489 13.10 3.33 -16.15
N ILE A 490 13.69 2.35 -16.86
CA ILE A 490 13.23 0.95 -16.84
C ILE A 490 13.26 0.33 -15.45
N VAL A 491 14.19 0.74 -14.58
CA VAL A 491 14.30 0.24 -13.21
C VAL A 491 13.15 0.76 -12.36
N PHE A 492 12.77 2.02 -12.52
CA PHE A 492 11.59 2.59 -11.84
C PHE A 492 10.30 1.91 -12.32
N LEU A 493 10.17 1.67 -13.62
CA LEU A 493 9.03 0.93 -14.18
C LEU A 493 8.97 -0.50 -13.64
N ALA A 494 10.10 -1.21 -13.60
CA ALA A 494 10.20 -2.55 -13.06
C ALA A 494 9.84 -2.58 -11.57
N LEU A 495 10.36 -1.64 -10.77
CA LEU A 495 10.06 -1.53 -9.34
C LEU A 495 8.57 -1.23 -9.10
N LEU A 496 8.01 -0.27 -9.83
CA LEU A 496 6.61 0.11 -9.75
C LEU A 496 5.71 -1.09 -10.07
N THR A 497 6.04 -1.83 -11.13
CA THR A 497 5.29 -3.04 -11.54
C THR A 497 5.47 -4.18 -10.52
N ALA A 498 6.69 -4.42 -10.04
CA ALA A 498 6.99 -5.45 -9.05
C ALA A 498 6.24 -5.21 -7.73
N LEU A 499 6.11 -3.96 -7.29
CA LEU A 499 5.34 -3.61 -6.09
C LEU A 499 3.85 -3.98 -6.24
N GLN A 500 3.26 -3.80 -7.43
CA GLN A 500 1.88 -4.22 -7.68
C GLN A 500 1.75 -5.75 -7.72
N LEU A 501 2.73 -6.43 -8.32
CA LEU A 501 2.76 -7.90 -8.37
C LEU A 501 2.98 -8.53 -6.99
N ALA A 502 3.76 -7.91 -6.12
CA ALA A 502 3.95 -8.37 -4.74
C ALA A 502 2.66 -8.30 -3.90
N GLY A 503 1.74 -7.41 -4.25
CA GLY A 503 0.41 -7.34 -3.65
C GLY A 503 -0.57 -8.40 -4.20
N LEU A 504 -0.24 -9.07 -5.31
CA LEU A 504 -1.15 -9.98 -5.99
C LEU A 504 -1.59 -11.12 -5.07
N GLY A 505 -2.89 -11.42 -5.05
CA GLY A 505 -3.47 -12.40 -4.12
C GLY A 505 -3.80 -11.83 -2.73
N ARG A 506 -3.36 -10.62 -2.39
CA ARG A 506 -3.70 -9.91 -1.14
C ARG A 506 -4.69 -8.75 -1.35
N THR A 507 -5.32 -8.66 -2.52
CA THR A 507 -6.26 -7.61 -2.93
C THR A 507 -7.36 -7.34 -1.88
N ALA A 508 -8.00 -8.40 -1.38
CA ALA A 508 -9.08 -8.27 -0.38
C ALA A 508 -8.56 -7.77 0.98
N LYS A 509 -7.38 -8.24 1.41
CA LYS A 509 -6.74 -7.84 2.67
C LYS A 509 -6.22 -6.40 2.62
N LEU A 510 -5.63 -6.00 1.49
CA LEU A 510 -5.03 -4.67 1.32
C LEU A 510 -6.06 -3.59 0.94
N LYS A 511 -7.27 -3.96 0.51
CA LYS A 511 -8.29 -3.02 -0.01
C LYS A 511 -7.73 -2.13 -1.14
N VAL A 512 -6.89 -2.71 -2.00
CA VAL A 512 -6.23 -2.05 -3.13
C VAL A 512 -6.61 -2.75 -4.43
N ASP A 513 -6.99 -1.97 -5.44
CA ASP A 513 -7.39 -2.47 -6.76
C ASP A 513 -6.16 -2.74 -7.66
N ILE A 514 -5.56 -3.92 -7.47
CA ILE A 514 -4.37 -4.35 -8.21
C ILE A 514 -4.65 -4.56 -9.70
N ALA A 515 -5.86 -4.99 -10.05
CA ALA A 515 -6.24 -5.18 -11.45
C ALA A 515 -6.22 -3.84 -12.20
N SER A 516 -6.77 -2.78 -11.59
CA SER A 516 -6.72 -1.43 -12.16
C SER A 516 -5.30 -0.94 -12.32
N HIS A 517 -4.44 -1.19 -11.33
CA HIS A 517 -3.05 -0.74 -11.37
C HIS A 517 -2.26 -1.40 -12.51
N LEU A 518 -2.35 -2.73 -12.65
CA LEU A 518 -1.63 -3.45 -13.69
C LEU A 518 -2.14 -3.09 -15.09
N THR A 519 -3.45 -3.01 -15.28
CA THR A 519 -4.02 -2.60 -16.57
C THR A 519 -3.71 -1.14 -16.90
N GLY A 520 -3.71 -0.25 -15.90
CA GLY A 520 -3.30 1.15 -16.06
C GLY A 520 -1.84 1.29 -16.49
N ILE A 521 -0.92 0.52 -15.88
CA ILE A 521 0.50 0.48 -16.26
C ILE A 521 0.66 0.04 -17.72
N ALA A 522 -0.01 -1.05 -18.12
CA ALA A 522 0.03 -1.56 -19.48
C ALA A 522 -0.56 -0.55 -20.48
N ALA A 523 -1.68 0.08 -20.13
CA ALA A 523 -2.31 1.12 -20.95
C ALA A 523 -1.40 2.34 -21.14
N GLY A 524 -0.64 2.74 -20.12
CA GLY A 524 0.35 3.82 -20.23
C GLY A 524 1.46 3.53 -21.23
N ILE A 525 2.04 2.33 -21.16
CA ILE A 525 3.10 1.88 -22.08
C ILE A 525 2.58 1.83 -23.53
N VAL A 526 1.42 1.22 -23.74
CA VAL A 526 0.81 1.13 -25.08
C VAL A 526 0.40 2.52 -25.58
N GLY A 527 -0.19 3.35 -24.72
CA GLY A 527 -0.69 4.67 -25.05
C GLY A 527 0.41 5.61 -25.53
N ILE A 528 1.56 5.66 -24.83
CA ILE A 528 2.67 6.53 -25.23
C ILE A 528 3.29 6.09 -26.57
N GLU A 529 3.42 4.78 -26.79
CA GLU A 529 3.91 4.22 -28.05
C GLU A 529 2.99 4.58 -29.23
N LEU A 530 1.67 4.46 -29.04
CA LEU A 530 0.70 4.86 -30.06
C LEU A 530 0.75 6.36 -30.36
N LEU A 531 0.91 7.20 -29.32
CA LEU A 531 1.02 8.65 -29.48
C LEU A 531 2.29 9.03 -30.26
N ASN A 532 3.40 8.38 -29.97
CA ASN A 532 4.68 8.59 -30.66
C ASN A 532 4.61 8.18 -32.13
N ARG A 533 3.97 7.04 -32.45
CA ARG A 533 3.75 6.62 -33.84
C ARG A 533 2.91 7.62 -34.62
N ALA A 534 1.84 8.14 -34.02
CA ALA A 534 0.98 9.15 -34.63
C ALA A 534 1.69 10.51 -34.84
N ARG A 535 2.71 10.83 -34.05
CA ARG A 535 3.58 12.01 -34.22
C ARG A 535 4.64 11.77 -35.29
N GLY A 536 5.31 10.63 -35.27
CA GLY A 536 6.34 10.26 -36.25
C GLY A 536 5.80 10.22 -37.69
N GLY A 537 4.58 9.68 -37.89
CA GLY A 537 3.92 9.69 -39.20
C GLY A 537 3.64 11.10 -39.74
N ARG A 538 3.34 12.08 -38.87
CA ARG A 538 3.15 13.48 -39.26
C ARG A 538 4.45 14.16 -39.68
N LEU A 539 5.53 13.94 -38.93
CA LEU A 539 6.85 14.49 -39.27
C LEU A 539 7.36 13.93 -40.61
N ALA A 540 7.18 12.62 -40.83
CA ALA A 540 7.52 11.99 -42.10
C ALA A 540 6.68 12.54 -43.27
N GLY A 541 5.37 12.70 -43.09
CA GLY A 541 4.47 13.27 -44.10
C GLY A 541 4.82 14.72 -44.47
N ALA A 542 5.05 15.57 -43.47
CA ALA A 542 5.43 16.97 -43.68
C ALA A 542 6.77 17.12 -44.42
N SER A 543 7.76 16.25 -44.10
CA SER A 543 9.05 16.26 -44.80
C SER A 543 8.95 15.79 -46.26
N GLY A 544 7.99 14.93 -46.59
CA GLY A 544 7.74 14.45 -47.95
C GLY A 544 7.09 15.50 -48.87
N GLU A 545 6.20 16.34 -48.34
CA GLU A 545 5.61 17.46 -49.08
C GLU A 545 6.64 18.56 -49.37
N THR A 546 7.53 18.89 -48.43
CA THR A 546 8.59 19.89 -48.66
C THR A 546 9.69 19.45 -49.62
N ALA A 547 9.75 18.18 -50.00
CA ALA A 547 10.75 17.65 -50.93
C ALA A 547 10.23 17.56 -52.39
N CYS A 548 8.95 17.86 -52.63
CA CYS A 548 8.33 17.84 -53.96
C CYS A 548 8.01 19.23 -54.54
N GLU A 549 8.40 20.31 -53.86
CA GLU A 549 8.47 21.68 -54.40
C GLU A 549 9.92 22.08 -54.68
#